data_AF-A0A1Q7WG66-F1
#
_entry.id   AF-A0A1Q7WG66-F1
#
_cell.length_a   1.000
_cell.length_b   1.000
_cell.length_c   1.000
_cell.angle_alpha   90.00
_cell.angle_beta   90.00
_cell.angle_gamma   90.00
#
_symmetry.space_group_name_H-M   'P 1'
#
loop_
_entity.id
_entity.type
_entity.pdbx_description
1 polymer ?
#
loop_
_entity_poly.entity_id
_entity_poly.type
_entity_poly.pdbx_seq_one_letter_code
_entity_poly.pdbx_strand_id
1 'polypeptide(L)'
;MLVGGVSAVSYAGRFTGGKPPKNALYLYSTAANELVLFAIILGLVFLIARGLPKREAFALRQPDSWRRAARLAIAVFILIGIANAVLNPLLHGGREQGLTPSGWESGHAAAFALNLFALSIVGPIAEELTFRGLGFYLLQRFGQTAAIVVLGITFGLWHGLVEALPLLIIFGLGLAYLRSSTNSIYPGMILHATFNGAALILAVTT
;
A
#
# COMPACT_ATOMS: atom_id res chain seq x y z
N MET A 1 -9.80 -15.87 0.60
CA MET A 1 -10.91 -15.37 1.42
C MET A 1 -10.59 -14.02 2.06
N LEU A 2 -9.45 -13.85 2.77
CA LEU A 2 -9.09 -12.57 3.42
C LEU A 2 -9.13 -11.33 2.49
N VAL A 3 -8.31 -11.32 1.43
CA VAL A 3 -8.20 -10.17 0.51
C VAL A 3 -9.52 -9.83 -0.17
N GLY A 4 -10.28 -10.84 -0.59
CA GLY A 4 -11.61 -10.65 -1.16
C GLY A 4 -12.62 -10.08 -0.15
N GLY A 5 -12.58 -10.56 1.10
CA GLY A 5 -13.44 -10.05 2.17
C GLY A 5 -13.15 -8.59 2.52
N VAL A 6 -11.87 -8.22 2.65
CA VAL A 6 -11.48 -6.83 2.88
C VAL A 6 -11.85 -5.96 1.69
N SER A 7 -11.58 -6.39 0.46
CA SER A 7 -11.98 -5.64 -0.75
C SER A 7 -13.49 -5.38 -0.77
N ALA A 8 -14.31 -6.39 -0.46
CA ALA A 8 -15.76 -6.25 -0.40
C ALA A 8 -16.19 -5.24 0.67
N VAL A 9 -15.58 -5.28 1.87
CA VAL A 9 -15.84 -4.30 2.94
C VAL A 9 -15.40 -2.90 2.50
N SER A 10 -14.24 -2.73 1.88
CA SER A 10 -13.74 -1.44 1.40
C SER A 10 -14.69 -0.82 0.37
N TYR A 11 -15.14 -1.58 -0.62
CA TYR A 11 -16.11 -1.09 -1.61
C TYR A 11 -17.49 -0.84 -0.99
N ALA A 12 -17.98 -1.72 -0.11
CA ALA A 12 -19.24 -1.50 0.59
C ALA A 12 -19.20 -0.21 1.43
N GLY A 13 -18.11 0.03 2.16
CA GLY A 13 -17.88 1.26 2.91
C GLY A 13 -17.82 2.49 1.99
N ARG A 14 -17.19 2.38 0.81
CA ARG A 14 -17.15 3.46 -0.18
C ARG A 14 -18.53 3.84 -0.70
N PHE A 15 -19.36 2.85 -1.05
CA PHE A 15 -20.69 3.11 -1.63
C PHE A 15 -21.75 3.49 -0.60
N THR A 16 -21.56 3.13 0.68
CA THR A 16 -22.52 3.43 1.76
C THR A 16 -22.12 4.63 2.62
N GLY A 17 -20.82 4.89 2.80
CA GLY A 17 -20.28 5.89 3.73
C GLY A 17 -20.05 7.28 3.14
N GLY A 18 -20.21 7.45 1.82
CA GLY A 18 -20.02 8.74 1.15
C GLY A 18 -18.55 9.16 1.02
N LYS A 19 -18.29 10.47 0.89
CA LYS A 19 -16.92 10.98 0.73
C LYS A 19 -16.17 10.96 2.07
N PRO A 20 -14.86 10.68 2.07
CA PRO A 20 -14.04 10.77 3.28
C PRO A 20 -14.18 12.14 3.94
N PRO A 21 -14.11 12.22 5.28
CA PRO A 21 -14.13 13.49 5.99
C PRO A 21 -12.96 14.37 5.51
N LYS A 22 -13.25 15.66 5.30
CA LYS A 22 -12.20 16.64 5.03
C LYS A 22 -11.20 16.65 6.19
N ASN A 23 -9.92 16.83 5.88
CA ASN A 23 -8.83 16.90 6.87
C ASN A 23 -8.72 15.65 7.77
N ALA A 24 -9.04 14.46 7.24
CA ALA A 24 -8.89 13.19 7.96
C ALA A 24 -7.49 13.01 8.58
N LEU A 25 -6.45 13.52 7.91
CA LEU A 25 -5.06 13.48 8.40
C LEU A 25 -4.81 14.30 9.67
N TYR A 26 -5.70 15.20 10.04
CA TYR A 26 -5.63 15.99 11.28
C TYR A 26 -6.44 15.40 12.42
N LEU A 27 -7.08 14.24 12.22
CA LEU A 27 -7.86 13.56 13.25
C LEU A 27 -7.05 12.39 13.84
N TYR A 28 -6.97 12.34 15.18
CA TYR A 28 -6.39 11.20 15.90
C TYR A 28 -7.18 9.90 15.67
N SER A 29 -8.51 10.02 15.50
CA SER A 29 -9.38 8.88 15.24
C SER A 29 -9.04 8.19 13.92
N THR A 30 -8.65 8.93 12.88
CA THR A 30 -8.19 8.35 11.61
C THR A 30 -7.00 7.43 11.85
N ALA A 31 -5.94 7.93 12.48
CA ALA A 31 -4.75 7.12 12.76
C ALA A 31 -5.07 5.92 13.66
N ALA A 32 -5.88 6.11 14.71
CA ALA A 32 -6.28 5.03 15.61
C ALA A 32 -7.03 3.91 14.85
N ASN A 33 -7.99 4.28 14.00
CA ASN A 33 -8.77 3.32 13.21
C ASN A 33 -7.88 2.55 12.23
N GLU A 34 -6.99 3.24 11.52
CA GLU A 34 -6.04 2.61 10.59
C GLU A 34 -5.09 1.66 11.31
N LEU A 35 -4.52 2.06 12.45
CA LEU A 35 -3.63 1.21 13.23
C LEU A 35 -4.35 -0.04 13.76
N VAL A 36 -5.59 0.09 14.22
CA VAL A 36 -6.43 -1.05 14.63
C VAL A 36 -6.70 -1.99 13.45
N LEU A 37 -7.06 -1.43 12.29
CA LEU A 37 -7.31 -2.21 11.08
C LEU A 37 -6.05 -2.98 10.65
N PHE A 38 -4.89 -2.31 10.58
CA PHE A 38 -3.62 -2.96 10.25
C PHE A 38 -3.24 -4.04 11.27
N ALA A 39 -3.48 -3.83 12.56
CA ALA A 39 -3.24 -4.84 13.59
C ALA A 39 -4.14 -6.07 13.40
N ILE A 40 -5.42 -5.89 13.07
CA ILE A 40 -6.35 -6.99 12.77
C ILE A 40 -5.87 -7.76 11.53
N ILE A 41 -5.53 -7.07 10.45
CA ILE A 41 -5.02 -7.67 9.21
C ILE A 41 -3.75 -8.48 9.49
N LEU A 42 -2.79 -7.89 10.18
CA LEU A 42 -1.54 -8.56 10.55
C LEU A 42 -1.80 -9.79 11.42
N GLY A 43 -2.71 -9.70 12.39
CA GLY A 43 -3.14 -10.83 13.21
C GLY A 43 -3.68 -11.99 12.35
N LEU A 44 -4.56 -11.69 11.39
CA LEU A 44 -5.10 -12.68 10.45
C LEU A 44 -4.02 -13.25 9.52
N VAL A 45 -3.11 -12.42 9.02
CA VAL A 45 -1.97 -12.84 8.18
C VAL A 45 -1.05 -13.79 8.94
N PHE A 46 -0.69 -13.47 10.19
CA PHE A 46 0.14 -14.35 11.02
C PHE A 46 -0.56 -15.65 11.40
N LEU A 47 -1.89 -15.60 11.60
CA LEU A 47 -2.72 -16.78 11.82
C LEU A 47 -2.77 -17.69 10.59
N ILE A 48 -2.99 -17.14 9.39
CA ILE A 48 -2.97 -17.90 8.13
C ILE A 48 -1.58 -18.50 7.89
N ALA A 49 -0.54 -17.75 8.21
CA ALA A 49 0.84 -18.23 8.06
C ALA A 49 1.24 -19.26 9.14
N ARG A 50 0.35 -19.65 10.07
CA ARG A 50 0.68 -20.60 11.15
C ARG A 50 1.14 -21.94 10.55
N GLY A 51 2.28 -22.44 11.01
CA GLY A 51 2.89 -23.67 10.49
C GLY A 51 3.72 -23.50 9.22
N LEU A 52 3.76 -22.31 8.59
CA LEU A 52 4.64 -22.04 7.45
C LEU A 52 6.05 -21.60 7.89
N PRO A 53 7.08 -21.87 7.07
CA PRO A 53 8.43 -21.35 7.30
C PRO A 53 8.45 -19.82 7.17
N LYS A 54 8.33 -19.10 8.30
CA LYS A 54 8.09 -17.64 8.33
C LYS A 54 9.08 -16.82 7.51
N ARG A 55 10.37 -17.19 7.56
CA ARG A 55 11.43 -16.49 6.81
C ARG A 55 11.22 -16.59 5.30
N GLU A 56 10.73 -17.73 4.82
CA GLU A 56 10.43 -17.93 3.39
C GLU A 56 9.08 -17.35 3.01
N ALA A 57 8.06 -17.61 3.83
CA ALA A 57 6.70 -17.14 3.63
C ALA A 57 6.63 -15.61 3.54
N PHE A 58 7.38 -14.90 4.38
CA PHE A 58 7.43 -13.44 4.36
C PHE A 58 8.63 -12.88 3.60
N ALA A 59 9.56 -13.72 3.15
CA ALA A 59 10.82 -13.30 2.51
C ALA A 59 11.54 -12.16 3.25
N LEU A 60 11.61 -12.29 4.57
CA LEU A 60 12.37 -11.43 5.48
C LEU A 60 13.87 -11.72 5.34
N ARG A 61 14.44 -11.30 4.21
CA ARG A 61 15.84 -11.49 3.85
C ARG A 61 16.33 -10.30 3.05
N GLN A 62 17.64 -10.05 3.09
CA GLN A 62 18.25 -9.04 2.23
C GLN A 62 18.18 -9.47 0.76
N PRO A 63 18.09 -8.52 -0.19
CA PRO A 63 18.20 -8.83 -1.60
C PRO A 63 19.65 -9.21 -1.95
N ASP A 64 19.84 -10.00 -3.00
CA ASP A 64 21.20 -10.40 -3.45
C ASP A 64 22.07 -9.20 -3.87
N SER A 65 21.44 -8.10 -4.27
CA SER A 65 22.13 -6.85 -4.59
C SER A 65 21.24 -5.64 -4.31
N TRP A 66 21.61 -4.83 -3.30
CA TRP A 66 20.94 -3.56 -3.00
C TRP A 66 21.02 -2.56 -4.15
N ARG A 67 22.11 -2.55 -4.91
CA ARG A 67 22.24 -1.68 -6.10
C ARG A 67 21.22 -2.06 -7.18
N ARG A 68 21.02 -3.35 -7.43
CA ARG A 68 19.98 -3.81 -8.38
C ARG A 68 18.58 -3.47 -7.84
N ALA A 69 18.32 -3.75 -6.56
CA ALA A 69 17.04 -3.47 -5.92
C ALA A 69 16.69 -1.97 -5.99
N ALA A 70 17.65 -1.09 -5.69
CA ALA A 70 17.47 0.36 -5.76
C ALA A 70 17.16 0.85 -7.19
N ARG A 71 17.88 0.35 -8.21
CA ARG A 71 17.59 0.70 -9.61
C ARG A 71 16.18 0.28 -10.03
N LEU A 72 15.75 -0.91 -9.64
CA LEU A 72 14.39 -1.38 -9.92
C LEU A 72 13.35 -0.56 -9.16
N ALA A 73 13.61 -0.23 -7.89
CA ALA A 73 12.71 0.59 -7.09
C ALA A 73 12.55 2.00 -7.66
N ILE A 74 13.64 2.63 -8.11
CA ILE A 74 13.63 3.93 -8.79
C ILE A 74 12.83 3.83 -10.10
N ALA A 75 13.05 2.78 -10.90
CA ALA A 75 12.29 2.59 -12.14
C ALA A 75 10.78 2.45 -11.88
N VAL A 76 10.39 1.70 -10.83
CA VAL A 76 8.99 1.58 -10.41
C VAL A 76 8.45 2.92 -9.91
N PHE A 77 9.22 3.67 -9.11
CA PHE A 77 8.83 5.01 -8.63
C PHE A 77 8.56 5.98 -9.79
N ILE A 78 9.45 6.02 -10.78
CA ILE A 78 9.30 6.85 -11.99
C ILE A 78 8.07 6.41 -12.78
N LEU A 79 7.87 5.10 -12.97
CA LEU A 79 6.71 4.56 -13.67
C LEU A 79 5.40 5.01 -13.01
N ILE A 80 5.32 4.96 -11.68
CA ILE A 80 4.11 5.38 -10.95
C ILE A 80 3.93 6.89 -11.04
N GLY A 81 5.02 7.67 -10.97
CA GLY A 81 4.95 9.13 -11.17
C GLY A 81 4.39 9.50 -12.54
N ILE A 82 4.86 8.83 -13.60
CA ILE A 82 4.33 9.00 -14.97
C ILE A 82 2.87 8.56 -15.04
N ALA A 83 2.53 7.38 -14.50
CA ALA A 83 1.16 6.87 -14.50
C ALA A 83 0.22 7.85 -13.77
N ASN A 84 0.63 8.39 -12.63
CA ASN A 84 -0.13 9.39 -11.90
C ASN A 84 -0.32 10.68 -12.72
N ALA A 85 0.74 11.19 -13.37
CA ALA A 85 0.66 12.39 -14.21
C ALA A 85 -0.30 12.22 -15.40
N VAL A 86 -0.39 11.01 -15.97
CA VAL A 86 -1.29 10.69 -17.08
C VAL A 86 -2.73 10.43 -16.61
N LEU A 87 -2.90 9.66 -15.53
CA LEU A 87 -4.21 9.18 -15.08
C LEU A 87 -4.96 10.20 -14.22
N ASN A 88 -4.26 10.93 -13.35
CA ASN A 88 -4.91 11.81 -12.37
C ASN A 88 -5.73 12.95 -13.00
N PRO A 89 -5.35 13.59 -14.13
CA PRO A 89 -6.19 14.58 -14.80
C PRO A 89 -7.52 14.02 -15.35
N LEU A 90 -7.58 12.72 -15.63
CA LEU A 90 -8.75 12.06 -16.22
C LEU A 90 -9.62 11.42 -15.15
N LEU A 91 -9.00 10.70 -14.22
CA LEU A 91 -9.68 9.85 -13.25
C LEU A 91 -9.86 10.53 -11.90
N HIS A 92 -9.02 11.51 -11.55
CA HIS A 92 -9.05 12.22 -10.26
C HIS A 92 -8.80 11.35 -9.02
N GLY A 93 -8.13 10.19 -9.18
CA GLY A 93 -7.89 9.22 -8.10
C GLY A 93 -7.25 9.80 -6.83
N GLY A 94 -6.40 10.82 -6.94
CA GLY A 94 -5.83 11.49 -5.76
C GLY A 94 -6.88 12.19 -4.89
N ARG A 95 -7.95 12.73 -5.50
CA ARG A 95 -9.07 13.35 -4.76
C ARG A 95 -9.93 12.30 -4.08
N GLU A 96 -10.14 11.16 -4.74
CA GLU A 96 -10.91 10.04 -4.17
C GLU A 96 -10.26 9.48 -2.90
N GLN A 97 -8.92 9.41 -2.86
CA GLN A 97 -8.19 9.00 -1.65
C GLN A 97 -8.51 9.87 -0.43
N GLY A 98 -8.94 11.11 -0.62
CA GLY A 98 -9.33 12.00 0.48
C GLY A 98 -8.17 12.43 1.38
N LEU A 99 -6.93 12.19 0.95
CA LEU A 99 -5.70 12.50 1.68
C LEU A 99 -5.14 13.89 1.32
N THR A 100 -5.94 14.76 0.70
CA THR A 100 -5.58 16.14 0.35
C THR A 100 -6.18 17.11 1.36
N PRO A 101 -5.47 17.49 2.43
CA PRO A 101 -5.91 18.50 3.37
C PRO A 101 -5.98 19.88 2.69
N SER A 102 -6.63 20.84 3.33
CA SER A 102 -6.74 22.23 2.84
C SER A 102 -5.45 23.06 2.93
N GLY A 103 -4.31 22.42 3.23
CA GLY A 103 -3.02 23.05 3.53
C GLY A 103 -2.53 22.70 4.93
N TRP A 104 -1.32 23.14 5.27
CA TRP A 104 -0.68 22.87 6.56
C TRP A 104 -1.37 23.59 7.75
N GLU A 105 -1.70 22.84 8.80
CA GLU A 105 -2.23 23.34 10.07
C GLU A 105 -1.32 22.98 11.26
N SER A 106 -0.54 23.95 11.77
CA SER A 106 0.42 23.72 12.85
C SER A 106 -0.21 23.21 14.16
N GLY A 107 -1.44 23.63 14.47
CA GLY A 107 -2.19 23.18 15.65
C GLY A 107 -2.52 21.68 15.64
N HIS A 108 -2.49 21.04 14.47
CA HIS A 108 -2.77 19.62 14.28
C HIS A 108 -1.52 18.79 13.94
N ALA A 109 -0.32 19.36 14.11
CA ALA A 109 0.94 18.73 13.72
C ALA A 109 1.15 17.34 14.34
N ALA A 110 0.75 17.14 15.61
CA ALA A 110 0.86 15.85 16.28
C ALA A 110 -0.07 14.79 15.68
N ALA A 111 -1.32 15.16 15.38
CA ALA A 111 -2.27 14.26 14.71
C ALA A 111 -1.81 13.92 13.28
N PHE A 112 -1.27 14.91 12.56
CA PHE A 112 -0.66 14.69 11.25
C PHE A 112 0.53 13.75 11.32
N ALA A 113 1.46 13.96 12.25
CA ALA A 113 2.63 13.11 12.43
C ALA A 113 2.24 11.65 12.74
N LEU A 114 1.19 11.44 13.54
CA LEU A 114 0.67 10.11 13.82
C LEU A 114 0.05 9.45 12.59
N ASN A 115 -0.76 10.18 11.81
CA ASN A 115 -1.32 9.67 10.55
C ASN A 115 -0.22 9.39 9.51
N LEU A 116 0.78 10.27 9.42
CA LEU A 116 1.96 10.08 8.57
C LEU A 116 2.67 8.78 8.95
N PHE A 117 2.95 8.55 10.23
CA PHE A 117 3.56 7.30 10.70
C PHE A 117 2.69 6.08 10.39
N ALA A 118 1.39 6.13 10.70
CA ALA A 118 0.47 5.02 10.46
C ALA A 118 0.39 4.64 8.97
N LEU A 119 0.21 5.62 8.07
CA LEU A 119 -0.04 5.40 6.65
C LEU A 119 1.24 5.26 5.80
N SER A 120 2.38 5.81 6.24
CA SER A 120 3.65 5.70 5.50
C SER A 120 4.59 4.64 6.04
N ILE A 121 4.42 4.16 7.27
CA ILE A 121 5.28 3.12 7.84
C ILE A 121 4.47 1.86 8.14
N VAL A 122 3.46 1.96 9.00
CA VAL A 122 2.72 0.78 9.47
C VAL A 122 1.91 0.14 8.33
N GLY A 123 1.19 0.93 7.55
CA GLY A 123 0.44 0.47 6.38
C GLY A 123 1.33 -0.28 5.38
N PRO A 124 2.40 0.33 4.85
CA PRO A 124 3.33 -0.33 3.95
C PRO A 124 3.95 -1.62 4.51
N ILE A 125 4.26 -1.67 5.82
CA ILE A 125 4.71 -2.90 6.47
C ILE A 125 3.62 -3.97 6.41
N ALA A 126 2.40 -3.64 6.84
CA ALA A 126 1.27 -4.56 6.89
C ALA A 126 0.90 -5.08 5.50
N GLU A 127 0.84 -4.20 4.52
CA GLU A 127 0.49 -4.52 3.15
C GLU A 127 1.58 -5.35 2.47
N GLU A 128 2.87 -5.01 2.61
CA GLU A 128 3.95 -5.79 2.00
C GLU A 128 4.05 -7.20 2.63
N LEU A 129 3.84 -7.34 3.94
CA LEU A 129 3.76 -8.67 4.58
C LEU A 129 2.56 -9.49 4.07
N THR A 130 1.43 -8.84 3.83
CA THR A 130 0.21 -9.46 3.31
C THR A 130 0.37 -9.90 1.87
N PHE A 131 0.79 -8.99 0.98
CA PHE A 131 0.80 -9.21 -0.47
C PHE A 131 2.12 -9.80 -0.97
N ARG A 132 3.28 -9.23 -0.60
CA ARG A 132 4.61 -9.60 -1.16
C ARG A 132 5.31 -10.67 -0.32
N GLY A 133 4.96 -10.73 0.96
CA GLY A 133 5.24 -11.86 1.82
C GLY A 133 4.28 -13.01 1.51
N LEU A 134 3.29 -13.19 2.39
CA LEU A 134 2.44 -14.38 2.41
C LEU A 134 1.71 -14.60 1.08
N GLY A 135 1.11 -13.56 0.50
CA GLY A 135 0.40 -13.64 -0.77
C GLY A 135 1.26 -14.17 -1.90
N PHE A 136 2.45 -13.60 -2.09
CA PHE A 136 3.41 -14.04 -3.12
C PHE A 136 3.88 -15.46 -2.86
N TYR A 137 4.18 -15.80 -1.60
CA TYR A 137 4.60 -17.17 -1.24
C TYR A 137 3.55 -18.22 -1.61
N LEU A 138 2.27 -17.93 -1.40
CA LEU A 138 1.16 -18.84 -1.71
C LEU A 138 0.84 -18.91 -3.21
N LEU A 139 1.05 -17.83 -3.95
CA LEU A 139 0.69 -17.73 -5.37
C LEU A 139 1.83 -18.13 -6.32
N GLN A 140 3.10 -18.01 -5.92
CA GLN A 140 4.24 -18.31 -6.80
C GLN A 140 4.28 -19.75 -7.32
N ARG A 141 3.59 -20.69 -6.65
CA ARG A 141 3.41 -22.07 -7.13
C ARG A 141 2.66 -22.17 -8.46
N PHE A 142 1.91 -21.13 -8.82
CA PHE A 142 1.21 -20.99 -10.10
C PHE A 142 2.03 -20.20 -11.13
N GLY A 143 3.29 -19.87 -10.82
CA GLY A 143 4.19 -19.08 -11.66
C GLY A 143 4.38 -17.65 -11.17
N GLN A 144 5.57 -17.10 -11.39
CA GLN A 144 5.92 -15.74 -10.95
C GLN A 144 5.05 -14.67 -11.62
N THR A 145 4.82 -14.77 -12.93
CA THR A 145 3.98 -13.82 -13.66
C THR A 145 2.53 -13.81 -13.14
N ALA A 146 1.97 -14.99 -12.89
CA ALA A 146 0.62 -15.11 -12.32
C ALA A 146 0.55 -14.46 -10.93
N ALA A 147 1.54 -14.72 -10.07
CA ALA A 147 1.63 -14.09 -8.75
C ALA A 147 1.71 -12.55 -8.86
N ILE A 148 2.55 -12.01 -9.75
CA ILE A 148 2.68 -10.56 -9.98
C ILE A 148 1.33 -9.95 -10.39
N VAL A 149 0.69 -10.52 -11.41
CA VAL A 149 -0.56 -9.99 -11.96
C VAL A 149 -1.69 -10.04 -10.93
N VAL A 150 -1.90 -11.19 -10.29
CA VAL A 150 -2.96 -11.37 -9.30
C VAL A 150 -2.75 -10.46 -8.09
N LEU A 151 -1.51 -10.34 -7.59
CA LEU A 151 -1.22 -9.45 -6.46
C LEU A 151 -1.36 -7.98 -6.83
N GLY A 152 -0.99 -7.58 -8.06
CA GLY A 152 -1.20 -6.21 -8.51
C GLY A 152 -2.68 -5.84 -8.56
N ILE A 153 -3.50 -6.69 -9.17
CA ILE A 153 -4.96 -6.48 -9.27
C ILE A 153 -5.60 -6.45 -7.89
N THR A 154 -5.31 -7.45 -7.07
CA THR A 154 -5.93 -7.57 -5.73
C THR A 154 -5.45 -6.49 -4.76
N PHE A 155 -4.23 -5.99 -4.92
CA PHE A 155 -3.75 -4.81 -4.19
C PHE A 155 -4.57 -3.57 -4.56
N GLY A 156 -4.87 -3.34 -5.84
CA GLY A 156 -5.76 -2.25 -6.25
C GLY A 156 -7.16 -2.37 -5.65
N LEU A 157 -7.77 -3.55 -5.80
CA LEU A 157 -9.14 -3.81 -5.30
C LEU A 157 -9.27 -3.68 -3.79
N TRP A 158 -8.22 -4.02 -3.04
CA TRP A 158 -8.19 -3.93 -1.58
C TRP A 158 -8.56 -2.55 -1.03
N HIS A 159 -8.24 -1.49 -1.76
CA HIS A 159 -8.42 -0.12 -1.32
C HIS A 159 -9.87 0.37 -1.46
N GLY A 160 -10.72 -0.29 -2.25
CA GLY A 160 -12.11 0.17 -2.46
C GLY A 160 -12.23 1.51 -3.18
N LEU A 161 -11.19 1.93 -3.90
CA LEU A 161 -11.11 3.20 -4.61
C LEU A 161 -11.29 2.93 -6.11
N VAL A 162 -12.31 3.50 -6.74
CA VAL A 162 -12.69 3.23 -8.14
C VAL A 162 -11.85 4.08 -9.11
N GLU A 163 -11.74 5.37 -8.85
CA GLU A 163 -10.97 6.35 -9.61
C GLU A 163 -9.46 6.09 -9.49
N ALA A 164 -8.97 5.74 -8.30
CA ALA A 164 -7.57 5.42 -8.06
C ALA A 164 -7.19 3.98 -8.47
N LEU A 165 -8.17 3.12 -8.80
CA LEU A 165 -7.96 1.69 -9.05
C LEU A 165 -6.83 1.43 -10.07
N PRO A 166 -6.78 2.06 -11.26
CA PRO A 166 -5.75 1.75 -12.25
C PRO A 166 -4.34 2.09 -11.74
N LEU A 167 -4.19 3.22 -11.03
CA LEU A 167 -2.92 3.63 -10.46
C LEU A 167 -2.46 2.66 -9.36
N LEU A 168 -3.37 2.23 -8.49
CA LEU A 168 -3.07 1.26 -7.43
C LEU A 168 -2.71 -0.11 -8.00
N ILE A 169 -3.35 -0.55 -9.07
CA ILE A 169 -2.98 -1.80 -9.77
C ILE A 169 -1.56 -1.68 -10.32
N ILE A 170 -1.22 -0.59 -11.01
CA ILE A 170 0.14 -0.36 -11.54
C ILE A 170 1.18 -0.39 -10.40
N PHE A 171 0.87 0.26 -9.28
CA PHE A 171 1.75 0.26 -8.12
C PHE A 171 1.94 -1.14 -7.54
N GLY A 172 0.84 -1.88 -7.34
CA GLY A 172 0.85 -3.24 -6.85
C GLY A 172 1.64 -4.20 -7.76
N LEU A 173 1.51 -4.05 -9.08
CA LEU A 173 2.30 -4.79 -10.08
C LEU A 173 3.80 -4.49 -9.92
N GLY A 174 4.17 -3.22 -9.81
CA GLY A 174 5.56 -2.80 -9.65
C GLY A 174 6.22 -3.35 -8.39
N LEU A 175 5.51 -3.30 -7.25
CA LEU A 175 5.99 -3.84 -5.99
C LEU A 175 6.08 -5.38 -6.01
N ALA A 176 5.10 -6.07 -6.61
CA ALA A 176 5.15 -7.52 -6.78
C ALA A 176 6.30 -7.96 -7.71
N TYR A 177 6.55 -7.20 -8.78
CA TYR A 177 7.70 -7.42 -9.67
C TYR A 177 9.03 -7.21 -8.94
N LEU A 178 9.14 -6.16 -8.11
CA LEU A 178 10.32 -5.89 -7.29
C LEU A 178 10.59 -7.04 -6.32
N ARG A 179 9.54 -7.54 -5.65
CA ARG A 179 9.61 -8.73 -4.79
C ARG A 179 10.06 -9.97 -5.55
N SER A 180 9.52 -10.21 -6.75
CA SER A 180 9.91 -11.35 -7.61
C SER A 180 11.37 -11.26 -8.03
N SER A 181 11.84 -10.06 -8.35
CA SER A 181 13.19 -9.82 -8.90
C SER A 181 14.31 -9.80 -7.86
N THR A 182 13.98 -9.54 -6.59
CA THR A 182 14.96 -9.34 -5.51
C THR A 182 14.92 -10.41 -4.43
N ASN A 183 13.94 -11.32 -4.51
CA ASN A 183 13.64 -12.31 -3.49
C ASN A 183 13.49 -11.76 -2.04
N SER A 184 13.13 -10.48 -1.91
CA SER A 184 13.09 -9.74 -0.64
C SER A 184 11.88 -8.81 -0.60
N ILE A 185 11.29 -8.64 0.58
CA ILE A 185 10.24 -7.64 0.79
C ILE A 185 10.79 -6.25 1.14
N TYR A 186 12.03 -6.14 1.60
CA TYR A 186 12.56 -4.87 2.11
C TYR A 186 12.65 -3.77 1.05
N PRO A 187 13.09 -4.03 -0.21
CA PRO A 187 13.08 -3.00 -1.24
C PRO A 187 11.67 -2.47 -1.55
N GLY A 188 10.67 -3.36 -1.60
CA GLY A 188 9.27 -3.00 -1.80
C GLY A 188 8.73 -2.17 -0.65
N MET A 189 9.00 -2.58 0.58
CA MET A 189 8.60 -1.87 1.80
C MET A 189 9.20 -0.45 1.88
N ILE A 190 10.49 -0.29 1.55
CA ILE A 190 11.13 1.02 1.51
C ILE A 190 10.50 1.90 0.42
N LEU A 191 10.34 1.37 -0.80
CA LEU A 191 9.72 2.09 -1.90
C LEU A 191 8.30 2.53 -1.55
N HIS A 192 7.50 1.62 -0.99
CA HIS A 192 6.12 1.87 -0.62
C HIS A 192 6.00 2.92 0.48
N ALA A 193 6.80 2.80 1.54
CA ALA A 193 6.87 3.80 2.59
C ALA A 193 7.30 5.17 2.07
N THR A 194 8.30 5.20 1.18
CA THR A 194 8.77 6.45 0.54
C THR A 194 7.68 7.10 -0.29
N PHE A 195 6.95 6.31 -1.09
CA PHE A 195 5.86 6.80 -1.92
C PHE A 195 4.72 7.39 -1.09
N ASN A 196 4.25 6.67 -0.07
CA ASN A 196 3.18 7.15 0.80
C ASN A 196 3.61 8.38 1.60
N GLY A 197 4.82 8.37 2.17
CA GLY A 197 5.37 9.51 2.91
C GLY A 197 5.49 10.76 2.03
N ALA A 198 6.05 10.61 0.83
CA ALA A 198 6.16 11.72 -0.12
C ALA A 198 4.78 12.27 -0.52
N ALA A 199 3.81 11.40 -0.81
CA ALA A 199 2.44 11.81 -1.15
C ALA A 199 1.79 12.61 -0.02
N LEU A 200 1.87 12.13 1.23
CA LEU A 200 1.27 12.79 2.39
C LEU A 200 1.94 14.12 2.75
N ILE A 201 3.27 14.20 2.61
CA ILE A 201 4.01 15.45 2.83
C ILE A 201 3.65 16.47 1.75
N LEU A 202 3.68 16.06 0.47
CA LEU A 202 3.30 16.96 -0.63
C LEU A 202 1.88 17.50 -0.45
N ALA A 203 0.95 16.66 0.02
CA ALA A 203 -0.45 17.03 0.23
C ALA A 203 -0.68 18.15 1.26
N VAL A 204 0.29 18.46 2.14
CA VAL A 204 0.20 19.60 3.08
C VAL A 204 1.06 20.79 2.68
N THR A 205 1.95 20.64 1.69
CA THR A 205 2.88 21.70 1.26
C THR A 205 2.51 22.40 -0.04
N THR A 206 1.49 21.91 -0.75
CA THR A 206 0.98 22.46 -2.01
C THR A 206 -0.48 22.87 -1.89
#